data_AF-A0A2T4H3M4-F1
#
_entry.id   AF-A0A2T4H3M4-F1
#
_cell.length_a   1.000
_cell.length_b   1.000
_cell.length_c   1.000
_cell.angle_alpha   90.00
_cell.angle_beta   90.00
_cell.angle_gamma   90.00
#
_symmetry.space_group_name_H-M   'P 1'
#
loop_
_entity.id
_entity.type
_entity.pdbx_description
1 polymer ?
#
loop_
_entity_poly.entity_id
_entity_poly.type
_entity_poly.pdbx_seq_one_letter_code
_entity_poly.pdbx_strand_id
1 'polypeptide(L)'
;MSDYKPTEHDGLRKDGQPDGRVGTGEFAHGKVDPHEAGVQGGKTSDSGSSGGLESTSDDSGDYKPTEHDGLRKDGKPDGRVKGNN
;
A
#
# COMPACT_ATOMS: atom_id res chain seq x y z
N MET A 1 -20.42 -12.17 4.50
CA MET A 1 -19.01 -12.37 4.09
C MET A 1 -18.65 -13.83 4.37
N SER A 2 -17.63 -14.39 3.71
CA SER A 2 -17.16 -15.73 4.06
C SER A 2 -16.19 -15.65 5.25
N ASP A 3 -16.62 -16.03 6.44
CA ASP A 3 -15.82 -16.04 7.69
C ASP A 3 -14.73 -17.13 7.73
N TYR A 4 -14.40 -17.70 6.59
CA TYR A 4 -13.50 -18.83 6.52
C TYR A 4 -12.05 -18.36 6.48
N LYS A 5 -11.28 -18.88 7.42
CA LYS A 5 -9.88 -18.55 7.63
C LYS A 5 -9.03 -19.77 7.30
N PRO A 6 -8.38 -19.78 6.12
CA PRO A 6 -7.46 -20.84 5.73
C PRO A 6 -6.36 -21.12 6.74
N THR A 7 -5.93 -20.10 7.49
CA THR A 7 -4.95 -20.24 8.58
C THR A 7 -5.40 -21.20 9.69
N GLU A 8 -6.71 -21.34 9.91
CA GLU A 8 -7.28 -22.25 10.91
C GLU A 8 -7.56 -23.65 10.32
N HIS A 9 -7.27 -23.84 9.02
CA HIS A 9 -7.52 -25.06 8.27
C HIS A 9 -6.29 -25.48 7.43
N ASP A 10 -5.11 -25.53 8.05
CA ASP A 10 -3.85 -25.99 7.42
C ASP A 10 -3.47 -25.26 6.13
N GLY A 11 -3.92 -24.01 5.98
CA GLY A 11 -3.69 -23.22 4.79
C GLY A 11 -4.60 -23.58 3.61
N LEU A 12 -5.66 -24.37 3.82
CA LEU A 12 -6.61 -24.77 2.79
C LEU A 12 -7.79 -23.80 2.70
N ARG A 13 -8.39 -23.71 1.52
CA ARG A 13 -9.63 -23.01 1.19
C ARG A 13 -10.83 -23.88 1.56
N LYS A 14 -12.04 -23.29 1.49
CA LYS A 14 -13.32 -23.99 1.73
C LYS A 14 -13.52 -25.23 0.85
N ASP A 15 -12.93 -25.24 -0.35
CA ASP A 15 -12.99 -26.32 -1.33
C ASP A 15 -11.89 -27.38 -1.13
N GLY A 16 -11.06 -27.25 -0.07
CA GLY A 16 -9.95 -28.14 0.23
C GLY A 16 -8.70 -27.90 -0.62
N GLN A 17 -8.69 -26.88 -1.48
CA GLN A 17 -7.48 -26.50 -2.22
C GLN A 17 -6.55 -25.63 -1.38
N PRO A 18 -5.23 -25.63 -1.63
CA PRO A 18 -4.31 -24.69 -1.00
C PRO A 18 -4.73 -23.23 -1.20
N ASP A 19 -4.67 -22.44 -0.15
CA ASP A 19 -4.92 -21.01 -0.19
C ASP A 19 -3.61 -20.24 -0.39
N GLY A 20 -3.48 -19.59 -1.55
CA GLY A 20 -2.30 -18.80 -1.91
C GLY A 20 -2.02 -17.60 -1.00
N ARG A 21 -2.92 -17.26 -0.06
CA ARG A 21 -2.70 -16.17 0.91
C ARG A 21 -1.90 -16.62 2.13
N VAL A 22 -1.85 -17.93 2.43
CA VAL A 22 -1.33 -18.44 3.72
C VAL A 22 -0.37 -19.63 3.59
N GLY A 23 -0.02 -20.03 2.36
CA GLY A 23 0.67 -21.31 2.14
C GLY A 23 2.18 -21.28 1.90
N THR A 24 2.77 -20.18 1.42
CA THR A 24 4.13 -20.25 0.85
C THR A 24 5.22 -19.53 1.63
N GLY A 25 4.87 -18.61 2.55
CA GLY A 25 5.86 -17.74 3.21
C GLY A 25 6.63 -16.82 2.24
N GLU A 26 6.32 -16.90 0.95
CA GLU A 26 6.95 -16.16 -0.15
C GLU A 26 5.99 -15.06 -0.61
N PHE A 27 6.46 -13.82 -0.56
CA PHE A 27 5.73 -12.70 -1.15
C PHE A 27 5.59 -12.96 -2.67
N ALA A 28 4.35 -13.04 -3.16
CA ALA A 28 4.03 -13.24 -4.57
C ALA A 28 4.73 -14.45 -5.25
N HIS A 29 4.73 -15.62 -4.59
CA HIS A 29 5.11 -16.92 -5.17
C HIS A 29 6.56 -17.02 -5.73
N GLY A 30 7.55 -16.29 -5.18
CA GLY A 30 8.95 -16.52 -5.56
C GLY A 30 9.95 -15.46 -5.12
N LYS A 31 11.18 -15.52 -5.69
CA LYS A 31 12.23 -14.50 -5.54
C LYS A 31 11.81 -13.20 -6.24
N VAL A 32 10.88 -12.48 -5.65
CA VAL A 32 10.49 -11.17 -6.15
C VAL A 32 11.51 -10.16 -5.64
N ASP A 33 12.13 -9.42 -6.57
CA ASP A 33 12.98 -8.30 -6.20
C ASP A 33 12.14 -7.27 -5.44
N PRO A 34 12.53 -6.84 -4.22
CA PRO A 34 11.79 -5.84 -3.45
C PRO A 34 11.50 -4.54 -4.21
N HIS A 35 12.40 -4.12 -5.10
CA HIS A 35 12.20 -2.93 -5.93
C HIS A 35 11.12 -3.16 -6.97
N GLU A 36 11.15 -4.29 -7.68
CA GLU A 36 10.12 -4.64 -8.66
C GLU A 36 8.77 -4.92 -7.99
N ALA A 37 8.77 -5.62 -6.85
CA ALA A 37 7.60 -5.82 -5.99
C ALA A 37 6.98 -4.50 -5.54
N GLY A 38 7.80 -3.54 -5.11
CA GLY A 38 7.34 -2.22 -4.69
C GLY A 38 6.72 -1.44 -5.84
N VAL A 39 7.31 -1.50 -7.04
CA VAL A 39 6.75 -0.89 -8.24
C VAL A 39 5.44 -1.56 -8.65
N GLN A 40 5.39 -2.89 -8.72
CA GLN A 40 4.17 -3.64 -9.06
C GLN A 40 3.07 -3.44 -8.02
N GLY A 41 3.39 -3.51 -6.73
CA GLY A 41 2.47 -3.22 -5.63
C GLY A 41 1.94 -1.78 -5.69
N GLY A 42 2.81 -0.81 -5.98
CA GLY A 42 2.41 0.58 -6.22
C GLY A 42 1.53 0.76 -7.45
N LYS A 43 1.73 -0.05 -8.50
CA LYS A 43 0.89 -0.04 -9.72
C LYS A 43 -0.49 -0.66 -9.50
N THR A 44 -0.64 -1.61 -8.56
CA THR A 44 -1.96 -2.14 -8.20
C THR A 44 -2.85 -1.13 -7.45
N SER A 45 -2.28 0.02 -7.06
CA SER A 45 -3.01 1.15 -6.49
C SER A 45 -3.51 2.13 -7.55
N ASP A 46 -4.34 1.69 -8.49
CA ASP A 46 -5.27 2.62 -9.17
C ASP A 46 -6.49 2.96 -8.29
N SER A 47 -6.56 2.41 -7.07
CA SER A 47 -7.63 2.73 -6.10
C SER A 47 -7.17 2.82 -4.64
N GLY A 48 -5.89 3.10 -4.37
CA GLY A 48 -5.42 3.16 -2.98
C GLY A 48 -4.09 3.85 -2.78
N SER A 49 -4.12 5.18 -2.73
CA SER A 49 -3.22 6.04 -1.95
C SER A 49 -1.78 5.52 -1.80
N SER A 50 -0.96 5.65 -2.84
CA SER A 50 0.48 5.42 -2.76
C SER A 50 1.14 6.52 -1.93
N GLY A 51 1.28 6.26 -0.63
CA GLY A 51 2.28 6.91 0.21
C GLY A 51 3.66 6.46 -0.25
N GLY A 52 4.31 7.28 -1.08
CA GLY A 52 5.71 7.10 -1.47
C GLY A 52 6.51 8.27 -0.92
N LEU A 53 7.32 8.01 0.12
CA LEU A 53 8.44 8.89 0.47
C LEU A 53 9.43 8.87 -0.70
N GLU A 54 9.39 9.89 -1.53
CA GLU A 54 10.50 10.26 -2.41
C GLU A 54 11.37 11.26 -1.66
N SER A 55 12.58 10.83 -1.29
CA SER A 55 13.63 11.72 -0.80
C SER A 55 14.45 12.21 -2.00
N THR A 56 14.01 13.26 -2.67
CA THR A 56 14.86 14.09 -3.54
C THR A 56 15.07 15.44 -2.86
N SER A 57 16.29 15.64 -2.38
CA SER A 57 16.71 16.84 -1.68
C SER A 57 16.96 17.98 -2.66
N ASP A 58 15.93 18.71 -3.07
CA ASP A 58 16.06 20.04 -3.69
C ASP A 58 14.84 20.92 -3.31
N ASP A 59 15.05 21.86 -2.38
CA ASP A 59 14.21 23.05 -2.10
C ASP A 59 12.71 22.87 -1.71
N SER A 60 12.33 21.79 -1.01
CA SER A 60 10.92 21.56 -0.63
C SER A 60 10.71 21.08 0.81
N GLY A 61 11.54 21.57 1.75
CA GLY A 61 11.38 21.29 3.18
C GLY A 61 10.36 22.19 3.89
N ASP A 62 10.08 23.39 3.37
CA ASP A 62 9.34 24.40 4.15
C ASP A 62 7.84 24.36 3.93
N TYR A 63 7.39 23.83 2.80
CA TYR A 63 5.96 23.85 2.52
C TYR A 63 5.26 22.70 3.24
N LYS A 64 4.58 23.06 4.33
CA LYS A 64 3.78 22.15 5.14
C LYS A 64 2.30 22.37 4.83
N PRO A 65 1.67 21.45 4.08
CA PRO A 65 0.24 21.55 3.77
C PRO A 65 -0.62 21.61 5.03
N THR A 66 -0.18 21.03 6.15
CA THR A 66 -0.87 21.12 7.45
C THR A 66 -0.98 22.54 7.99
N GLU A 67 -0.10 23.45 7.60
CA GLU A 67 -0.15 24.88 7.97
C GLU A 67 -0.97 25.72 6.95
N HIS A 68 -1.45 25.09 5.87
CA HIS A 68 -2.19 25.71 4.77
C HIS A 68 -3.49 24.95 4.45
N ASP A 69 -4.32 24.66 5.46
CA ASP A 69 -5.62 23.98 5.32
C ASP A 69 -5.56 22.61 4.62
N GLY A 70 -4.41 21.96 4.66
CA GLY A 70 -4.16 20.71 3.95
C GLY A 70 -3.93 20.88 2.45
N LEU A 71 -3.70 22.10 1.94
CA LEU A 71 -3.45 22.37 0.54
C LEU A 71 -1.96 22.29 0.20
N ARG A 72 -1.68 21.90 -1.05
CA ARG A 72 -0.37 21.87 -1.71
C ARG A 72 0.02 23.28 -2.18
N LYS A 73 1.28 23.45 -2.60
CA LYS A 73 1.81 24.70 -3.20
C LYS A 73 0.96 25.21 -4.38
N ASP A 74 0.29 24.31 -5.10
CA ASP A 74 -0.60 24.62 -6.23
C ASP A 74 -2.07 24.89 -5.82
N GLY A 75 -2.36 24.97 -4.52
CA GLY A 75 -3.68 25.23 -3.97
C GLY A 75 -4.64 24.04 -3.99
N LYS A 76 -4.18 22.86 -4.41
CA LYS A 76 -4.99 21.63 -4.40
C LYS A 76 -4.88 20.90 -3.07
N PRO A 77 -5.89 20.11 -2.66
CA PRO A 77 -5.78 19.29 -1.46
C PRO A 77 -4.62 18.30 -1.54
N ASP A 78 -3.85 18.21 -0.46
CA ASP A 78 -2.74 17.28 -0.29
C ASP A 78 -3.25 15.99 0.35
N GLY A 79 -3.22 14.88 -0.41
CA GLY A 79 -3.67 13.58 0.07
C GLY A 79 -2.84 12.99 1.23
N ARG A 80 -1.67 13.55 1.54
CA ARG A 80 -0.86 13.19 2.71
C ARG A 80 -1.43 13.80 3.99
N VAL A 81 -2.07 14.97 3.88
CA VAL A 81 -2.80 15.56 5.00
C VAL A 81 -4.16 14.92 5.04
N LYS A 82 -4.24 13.83 5.80
CA LYS A 82 -5.52 13.24 6.17
C LYS A 82 -6.30 14.32 6.90
N GLY A 83 -7.37 14.82 6.30
CA GLY A 83 -8.29 15.75 6.94
C GLY A 83 -8.73 15.14 8.27
N ASN A 84 -8.22 15.68 9.37
CA ASN A 84 -8.73 15.37 10.69
C ASN A 84 -10.09 16.06 10.75
N ASN A 85 -11.12 15.30 10.38
CA ASN A 85 -12.52 15.70 10.48
C ASN A 85 -12.93 15.82 11.95
#